data_AF-A0A6P8P5V1-F1
#
_entry.id   AF-A0A6P8P5V1-F1
#
_cell.length_a   1.000
_cell.length_b   1.000
_cell.length_c   1.000
_cell.angle_alpha   90.00
_cell.angle_beta   90.00
_cell.angle_gamma   90.00
#
_symmetry.space_group_name_H-M   'P 1'
#
loop_
_entity.id
_entity.type
_entity.pdbx_description
1 polymer ?
#
loop_
_entity_poly.entity_id
_entity_poly.type
_entity_poly.pdbx_seq_one_letter_code
_entity_poly.pdbx_strand_id
1 'polypeptide(L)'
;MLLMAQRVTATLVLIQNIKKMGTQMTDSHRRFLQVLMSHGILEGSAVRALHRHCCEEHKVHYSHDKLDDFVSVINVQLQSLFMQIRKGVSEDDGRQYYALVNLAETEITKMASDYAENELELFRKTMDLIIQSDNGFASSTSILNLSDQLQSKKMKKKEAEQVLQNFVQDKWLSEKDGEYTLSTRCIMEMENYICNTYQDMVNKCNLCGTLTIQGQVCDTCGIQIHLPCVARYFKGHTEPHCPNCNDFWSHEIPALHQADSPHLPSTAPKEAAPAAREKRRAVPSTSGRRPSRS
;
A
#
# COMPACT_ATOMS: atom_id res chain seq x y z
N MET A 1 24.35 5.14 23.57
CA MET A 1 24.64 3.70 23.77
C MET A 1 23.44 2.86 24.24
N LEU A 2 22.33 3.45 24.72
CA LEU A 2 21.15 2.70 25.21
C LEU A 2 20.10 2.31 24.14
N LEU A 3 20.19 2.82 22.90
CA LEU A 3 19.12 2.71 21.89
C LEU A 3 19.48 1.91 20.62
N MET A 4 20.77 1.71 20.30
CA MET A 4 21.20 0.61 19.40
C MET A 4 20.79 -0.75 19.98
N ALA A 5 20.68 -0.79 21.31
CA ALA A 5 20.02 -1.84 22.06
C ALA A 5 18.47 -1.78 21.99
N GLN A 6 17.84 -1.20 20.98
CA GLN A 6 16.39 -1.29 20.77
C GLN A 6 16.01 -1.75 19.36
N ARG A 7 16.81 -1.56 18.30
CA ARG A 7 16.55 -2.33 17.05
C ARG A 7 17.04 -3.76 17.16
N VAL A 8 18.28 -3.96 17.59
CA VAL A 8 18.80 -5.31 17.84
C VAL A 8 18.20 -5.89 19.10
N THR A 9 17.96 -5.11 20.16
CA THR A 9 17.34 -5.65 21.38
C THR A 9 15.82 -5.60 21.42
N ALA A 10 15.08 -4.74 20.70
CA ALA A 10 13.63 -4.97 20.56
C ALA A 10 13.33 -6.00 19.49
N THR A 11 14.17 -6.18 18.45
CA THR A 11 14.09 -7.36 17.57
C THR A 11 14.55 -8.63 18.28
N LEU A 12 15.60 -8.60 19.12
CA LEU A 12 16.00 -9.75 19.95
C LEU A 12 15.04 -9.97 21.12
N VAL A 13 14.47 -8.94 21.75
CA VAL A 13 13.43 -9.06 22.80
C VAL A 13 12.12 -9.48 22.16
N LEU A 14 11.78 -9.03 20.94
CA LEU A 14 10.71 -9.65 20.17
C LEU A 14 11.08 -11.09 19.87
N ILE A 15 12.25 -11.44 19.36
CA ILE A 15 12.63 -12.82 19.02
C ILE A 15 12.67 -13.72 20.28
N GLN A 16 13.10 -13.19 21.42
CA GLN A 16 13.14 -13.87 22.72
C GLN A 16 11.74 -13.97 23.34
N ASN A 17 10.90 -12.95 23.19
CA ASN A 17 9.50 -12.96 23.62
C ASN A 17 8.64 -13.82 22.70
N ILE A 18 8.87 -13.76 21.39
CA ILE A 18 8.38 -14.63 20.33
C ILE A 18 8.58 -16.04 20.83
N LYS A 19 9.80 -16.50 21.15
CA LYS A 19 10.03 -17.85 21.71
C LYS A 19 9.19 -18.20 22.97
N LYS A 20 8.65 -17.22 23.70
CA LYS A 20 7.75 -17.37 24.87
C LYS A 20 6.25 -17.09 24.59
N MET A 21 5.86 -16.62 23.39
CA MET A 21 4.47 -16.33 23.01
C MET A 21 3.68 -17.63 22.80
N GLY A 22 2.40 -17.61 23.22
CA GLY A 22 1.60 -18.77 23.64
C GLY A 22 1.38 -19.89 22.62
N THR A 23 0.70 -20.96 23.07
CA THR A 23 0.52 -22.27 22.40
C THR A 23 -0.10 -22.24 21.00
N GLN A 24 -0.65 -21.12 20.53
CA GLN A 24 -1.22 -20.98 19.18
C GLN A 24 -0.24 -20.43 18.14
N MET A 25 0.88 -19.79 18.54
CA MET A 25 1.84 -19.22 17.58
C MET A 25 2.92 -20.26 17.23
N THR A 26 2.84 -20.82 16.04
CA THR A 26 3.83 -21.77 15.50
C THR A 26 5.08 -21.07 14.96
N ASP A 27 6.17 -21.83 14.74
CA ASP A 27 7.42 -21.30 14.14
C ASP A 27 7.20 -20.67 12.75
N SER A 28 6.18 -21.13 12.01
CA SER A 28 5.73 -20.52 10.76
C SER A 28 5.39 -19.03 10.94
N HIS A 29 4.60 -18.70 11.97
CA HIS A 29 4.22 -17.32 12.30
C HIS A 29 5.44 -16.50 12.73
N ARG A 30 6.38 -17.12 13.47
CA ARG A 30 7.61 -16.47 13.95
C ARG A 30 8.50 -16.08 12.78
N ARG A 31 8.70 -17.00 11.84
CA ARG A 31 9.49 -16.77 10.63
C ARG A 31 8.84 -15.71 9.75
N PHE A 32 7.53 -15.78 9.56
CA PHE A 32 6.77 -14.76 8.82
C PHE A 32 7.00 -13.36 9.40
N LEU A 33 6.83 -13.20 10.71
CA LEU A 33 7.04 -11.92 11.39
C LEU A 33 8.48 -11.43 11.28
N GLN A 34 9.47 -12.31 11.44
CA GLN A 34 10.89 -11.96 11.29
C GLN A 34 11.21 -11.43 9.89
N VAL A 35 10.70 -12.09 8.85
CA VAL A 35 10.90 -11.66 7.46
C VAL A 35 10.18 -10.34 7.19
N LEU A 36 8.95 -10.16 7.67
CA LEU A 36 8.23 -8.89 7.53
C LEU A 36 9.01 -7.74 8.18
N MET A 37 9.52 -7.94 9.40
CA MET A 37 10.31 -6.95 10.12
C MET A 37 11.61 -6.58 9.41
N SER A 38 12.30 -7.55 8.79
CA SER A 38 13.55 -7.27 8.08
C SER A 38 13.36 -6.42 6.82
N HIS A 39 12.16 -6.46 6.23
CA HIS A 39 11.82 -5.66 5.05
C HIS A 39 11.13 -4.32 5.41
N GLY A 40 10.57 -4.21 6.61
CA GLY A 40 9.80 -3.05 7.08
C GLY A 40 8.38 -3.00 6.52
N ILE A 41 8.23 -3.14 5.20
CA ILE A 41 6.95 -3.18 4.48
C ILE A 41 7.02 -4.17 3.32
N LEU A 42 5.93 -4.89 3.05
CA LEU A 42 5.82 -5.83 1.94
C LEU A 42 4.50 -5.67 1.17
N GLU A 43 4.57 -5.75 -0.17
CA GLU A 43 3.37 -5.76 -1.01
C GLU A 43 2.53 -7.03 -0.75
N GLY A 44 1.21 -6.94 -0.86
CA GLY A 44 0.29 -8.03 -0.55
C GLY A 44 0.55 -9.31 -1.34
N SER A 45 1.04 -9.22 -2.57
CA SER A 45 1.48 -10.36 -3.38
C SER A 45 2.66 -11.09 -2.73
N ALA A 46 3.69 -10.35 -2.33
CA ALA A 46 4.87 -10.86 -1.62
C ALA A 46 4.50 -11.44 -0.25
N VAL A 47 3.57 -10.80 0.48
CA VAL A 47 3.08 -11.31 1.78
C VAL A 47 2.35 -12.63 1.62
N ARG A 48 1.52 -12.80 0.58
CA ARG A 48 0.86 -14.07 0.28
C ARG A 48 1.88 -15.16 -0.08
N ALA A 49 2.92 -14.83 -0.83
CA ALA A 49 4.01 -15.75 -1.14
C ALA A 49 4.80 -16.14 0.13
N LEU A 50 5.09 -15.18 1.00
CA LEU A 50 5.74 -15.40 2.28
C LEU A 50 4.92 -16.31 3.20
N HIS A 51 3.61 -16.07 3.29
CA HIS A 51 2.70 -16.94 4.06
C HIS A 51 2.76 -18.39 3.56
N ARG A 52 2.65 -18.60 2.24
CA ARG A 52 2.79 -19.94 1.64
C ARG A 52 4.12 -20.59 2.03
N HIS A 53 5.22 -19.88 1.79
CA HIS A 53 6.57 -20.39 2.08
C HIS A 53 6.74 -20.76 3.55
N CYS A 54 6.32 -19.90 4.48
CA CYS A 54 6.42 -20.19 5.91
C CYS A 54 5.55 -21.38 6.34
N CYS A 55 4.39 -21.60 5.72
CA CYS A 55 3.57 -22.79 6.02
C CYS A 55 4.23 -24.07 5.51
N GLU A 56 4.75 -24.06 4.28
CA GLU A 56 5.41 -25.21 3.64
C GLU A 56 6.67 -25.63 4.41
N GLU A 57 7.56 -24.69 4.71
CA GLU A 57 8.82 -24.95 5.43
C GLU A 57 8.60 -25.56 6.82
N HIS A 58 7.55 -25.13 7.51
CA HIS A 58 7.22 -25.59 8.87
C HIS A 58 6.14 -26.68 8.91
N LYS A 59 5.73 -27.23 7.75
CA LYS A 59 4.74 -28.31 7.62
C LYS A 59 3.39 -27.99 8.29
N VAL A 60 2.96 -26.74 8.19
CA VAL A 60 1.65 -26.27 8.69
C VAL A 60 0.66 -26.22 7.52
N HIS A 61 -0.62 -26.46 7.78
CA HIS A 61 -1.66 -26.35 6.75
C HIS A 61 -1.71 -24.94 6.15
N TYR A 62 -1.53 -24.85 4.83
CA TYR A 62 -1.67 -23.63 4.06
C TYR A 62 -3.02 -23.56 3.36
N SER A 63 -3.68 -22.41 3.41
CA SER A 63 -4.76 -22.08 2.47
C SER A 63 -4.65 -20.62 2.05
N HIS A 64 -4.97 -20.37 0.77
CA HIS A 64 -4.74 -19.07 0.13
C HIS A 64 -5.62 -17.95 0.71
N ASP A 65 -6.82 -18.28 1.16
CA ASP A 65 -7.81 -17.39 1.76
C ASP A 65 -7.60 -17.14 3.27
N LYS A 66 -6.62 -17.80 3.89
CA LYS A 66 -6.39 -17.77 5.36
C LYS A 66 -5.27 -16.86 5.82
N LEU A 67 -4.76 -15.97 4.96
CA LEU A 67 -3.74 -15.00 5.36
C LEU A 67 -4.21 -14.09 6.51
N ASP A 68 -5.47 -13.67 6.50
CA ASP A 68 -6.00 -12.75 7.51
C ASP A 68 -6.11 -13.43 8.88
N ASP A 69 -6.56 -14.68 8.89
CA ASP A 69 -6.61 -15.51 10.10
C ASP A 69 -5.18 -15.75 10.63
N PHE A 70 -4.23 -16.04 9.75
CA PHE A 70 -2.81 -16.22 10.10
C PHE A 70 -2.20 -14.96 10.72
N VAL A 71 -2.45 -13.79 10.12
CA VAL A 71 -1.99 -12.49 10.67
C VAL A 71 -2.70 -12.16 11.98
N SER A 72 -3.98 -12.51 12.12
CA SER A 72 -4.74 -12.31 13.35
C SER A 72 -4.12 -13.05 14.54
N VAL A 73 -3.68 -14.31 14.34
CA VAL A 73 -2.95 -15.08 15.37
C VAL A 73 -1.69 -14.35 15.83
N ILE A 74 -0.94 -13.74 14.89
CA ILE A 74 0.27 -12.95 15.23
C ILE A 74 -0.12 -11.70 16.02
N ASN A 75 -1.13 -10.96 15.55
CA ASN A 75 -1.56 -9.70 16.15
C ASN A 75 -2.04 -9.87 17.59
N VAL A 76 -2.77 -10.95 17.91
CA VAL A 76 -3.16 -11.26 19.30
C VAL A 76 -1.94 -11.31 20.23
N GLN A 77 -0.81 -11.83 19.77
CA GLN A 77 0.39 -11.90 20.59
C GLN A 77 1.12 -10.55 20.66
N LEU A 78 1.13 -9.79 19.55
CA LEU A 78 1.75 -8.46 19.48
C LEU A 78 1.03 -7.38 20.28
N GLN A 79 -0.26 -7.56 20.60
CA GLN A 79 -1.05 -6.62 21.42
C GLN A 79 -0.36 -6.27 22.74
N SER A 80 0.26 -7.25 23.40
CA SER A 80 1.00 -7.04 24.66
C SER A 80 2.20 -6.09 24.52
N LEU A 81 2.65 -5.86 23.30
CA LEU A 81 3.78 -5.00 22.95
C LEU A 81 3.31 -3.72 22.26
N PHE A 82 1.99 -3.45 22.24
CA PHE A 82 1.38 -2.33 21.54
C PHE A 82 1.76 -2.30 20.06
N MET A 83 1.93 -3.45 19.42
CA MET A 83 2.21 -3.55 17.99
C MET A 83 1.18 -4.38 17.26
N GLN A 84 1.07 -4.17 15.96
CA GLN A 84 0.24 -4.99 15.08
C GLN A 84 0.73 -4.93 13.64
N ILE A 85 0.57 -6.02 12.92
CA ILE A 85 0.67 -6.04 11.46
C ILE A 85 -0.62 -5.42 10.93
N ARG A 86 -0.50 -4.29 10.23
CA ARG A 86 -1.64 -3.63 9.54
C ARG A 86 -1.55 -3.84 8.03
N LYS A 87 -2.71 -3.77 7.40
CA LYS A 87 -2.84 -3.57 5.95
C LYS A 87 -2.92 -2.07 5.68
N GLY A 88 -2.23 -1.61 4.65
CA GLY A 88 -2.36 -0.27 4.10
C GLY A 88 -2.54 -0.34 2.59
N VAL A 89 -3.02 0.75 2.00
CA VAL A 89 -3.13 0.91 0.55
C VAL A 89 -2.27 2.11 0.17
N SER A 90 -1.47 1.92 -0.88
CA SER A 90 -0.65 2.99 -1.44
C SER A 90 -1.54 4.09 -2.02
N GLU A 91 -1.25 5.36 -1.69
CA GLU A 91 -2.02 6.49 -2.21
C GLU A 91 -1.72 6.79 -3.70
N ASP A 92 -0.60 6.28 -4.21
CA ASP A 92 -0.14 6.47 -5.59
C ASP A 92 -0.76 5.46 -6.58
N ASP A 93 -0.67 4.16 -6.28
CA ASP A 93 -1.02 3.09 -7.22
C ASP A 93 -2.15 2.17 -6.75
N GLY A 94 -2.63 2.36 -5.52
CA GLY A 94 -3.70 1.55 -4.93
C GLY A 94 -3.30 0.12 -4.57
N ARG A 95 -2.01 -0.25 -4.60
CA ARG A 95 -1.56 -1.57 -4.16
C ARG A 95 -1.66 -1.70 -2.65
N GLN A 96 -1.95 -2.93 -2.23
CA GLN A 96 -2.04 -3.27 -0.82
C GLN A 96 -0.68 -3.64 -0.27
N TYR A 97 -0.35 -3.12 0.91
CA TYR A 97 0.88 -3.41 1.64
C TYR A 97 0.59 -3.87 3.07
N TYR A 98 1.57 -4.55 3.66
CA TYR A 98 1.56 -4.93 5.07
C TYR A 98 2.84 -4.43 5.75
N ALA A 99 2.69 -3.88 6.95
CA ALA A 99 3.79 -3.42 7.79
C ALA A 99 3.49 -3.70 9.26
N LEU A 100 4.55 -3.86 10.06
CA LEU A 100 4.45 -3.91 11.51
C LEU A 100 4.40 -2.47 12.04
N VAL A 101 3.27 -2.10 12.64
CA VAL A 101 2.99 -0.76 13.15
C VAL A 101 3.01 -0.79 14.68
N ASN A 102 3.51 0.29 15.28
CA ASN A 102 3.43 0.51 16.71
C ASN A 102 2.19 1.39 16.99
N LEU A 103 1.50 1.09 18.07
CA LEU A 103 0.25 1.73 18.48
C LEU A 103 0.46 2.76 19.57
N ALA A 104 1.64 2.80 20.18
CA ALA A 104 2.00 3.83 21.16
C ALA A 104 2.25 5.18 20.48
N GLU A 105 1.82 6.28 21.10
CA GLU A 105 1.82 7.63 20.50
C GLU A 105 3.21 8.28 20.32
N THR A 106 4.31 7.54 20.52
CA THR A 106 5.68 8.08 20.44
C THR A 106 6.37 7.80 19.10
N GLU A 107 5.68 7.90 17.96
CA GLU A 107 6.14 7.33 16.67
C GLU A 107 7.46 7.93 16.12
N ILE A 108 7.80 9.21 16.35
CA ILE A 108 9.10 9.78 15.94
C ILE A 108 10.30 9.07 16.60
N THR A 109 10.10 8.42 17.76
CA THR A 109 11.18 7.68 18.43
C THR A 109 11.75 6.55 17.57
N LYS A 110 11.01 6.05 16.57
CA LYS A 110 11.49 5.01 15.65
C LYS A 110 12.60 5.49 14.73
N MET A 111 12.51 6.73 14.24
CA MET A 111 13.59 7.33 13.45
C MET A 111 14.72 7.83 14.35
N ALA A 112 14.40 8.21 15.60
CA ALA A 112 15.36 8.80 16.52
C ALA A 112 16.55 7.88 16.89
N SER A 113 16.43 6.57 16.68
CA SER A 113 17.53 5.64 16.85
C SER A 113 18.53 5.61 15.68
N ASP A 114 18.07 5.92 14.47
CA ASP A 114 18.85 5.75 13.24
C ASP A 114 19.37 7.07 12.66
N TYR A 115 18.73 8.18 13.03
CA TYR A 115 19.01 9.50 12.49
C TYR A 115 19.46 10.48 13.58
N ALA A 116 20.39 11.36 13.23
CA ALA A 116 20.81 12.48 14.05
C ALA A 116 19.68 13.51 14.20
N GLU A 117 19.75 14.34 15.24
CA GLU A 117 18.71 15.33 15.56
C GLU A 117 18.40 16.29 14.39
N ASN A 118 19.41 16.69 13.64
CA ASN A 118 19.27 17.57 12.47
C ASN A 118 18.67 16.87 11.25
N GLU A 119 18.91 15.56 11.09
CA GLU A 119 18.26 14.75 10.07
C GLU A 119 16.78 14.59 10.40
N LEU A 120 16.44 14.33 11.67
CA LEU A 120 15.05 14.29 12.14
C LEU A 120 14.34 15.64 11.99
N GLU A 121 15.04 16.75 12.24
CA GLU A 121 14.52 18.09 12.00
C GLU A 121 14.24 18.33 10.51
N LEU A 122 15.16 17.93 9.62
CA LEU A 122 14.95 17.98 8.18
C LEU A 122 13.73 17.15 7.76
N PHE A 123 13.55 15.95 8.32
CA PHE A 123 12.38 15.12 8.06
C PHE A 123 11.09 15.81 8.48
N ARG A 124 11.03 16.38 9.69
CA ARG A 124 9.85 17.14 10.16
C ARG A 124 9.52 18.32 9.24
N LYS A 125 10.53 19.10 8.87
CA LYS A 125 10.36 20.21 7.91
C LYS A 125 9.93 19.74 6.52
N THR A 126 10.34 18.55 6.11
CA THR A 126 9.86 17.93 4.87
C THR A 126 8.40 17.52 4.98
N MET A 127 7.98 16.94 6.11
CA MET A 127 6.55 16.67 6.39
C MET A 127 5.73 17.96 6.36
N ASP A 128 6.22 19.05 6.97
CA ASP A 128 5.55 20.36 6.95
C ASP A 128 5.25 20.80 5.51
N LEU A 129 6.26 20.73 4.62
CA LEU A 129 6.11 21.11 3.21
C LEU A 129 5.13 20.18 2.47
N ILE A 130 5.18 18.88 2.72
CA ILE A 130 4.29 17.90 2.08
C ILE A 130 2.84 18.13 2.51
N ILE A 131 2.59 18.31 3.79
CA ILE A 131 1.24 18.46 4.35
C ILE A 131 0.61 19.80 3.94
N GLN A 132 1.42 20.86 3.82
CA GLN A 132 0.95 22.18 3.38
C GLN A 132 0.80 22.30 1.85
N SER A 133 1.22 21.29 1.10
CA SER A 133 1.09 21.29 -0.36
C SER A 133 -0.30 20.81 -0.79
N ASP A 134 -0.81 21.34 -1.90
CA ASP A 134 -2.12 20.94 -2.44
C ASP A 134 -2.13 19.51 -3.00
N ASN A 135 -0.98 19.00 -3.45
CA ASN A 135 -0.84 17.71 -4.11
C ASN A 135 -0.19 16.63 -3.25
N GLY A 136 0.23 16.95 -2.02
CA GLY A 136 0.95 16.04 -1.13
C GLY A 136 2.42 15.80 -1.53
N PHE A 137 3.05 16.73 -2.24
CA PHE A 137 4.46 16.67 -2.65
C PHE A 137 5.24 17.93 -2.27
N ALA A 138 6.52 17.75 -1.96
CA ALA A 138 7.47 18.83 -1.73
C ALA A 138 8.67 18.71 -2.68
N SER A 139 8.98 19.78 -3.41
CA SER A 139 10.14 19.78 -4.31
C SER A 139 11.46 19.64 -3.53
N SER A 140 12.42 18.93 -4.11
CA SER A 140 13.80 18.85 -3.61
C SER A 140 14.36 20.23 -3.30
N THR A 141 14.18 21.20 -4.20
CA THR A 141 14.69 22.56 -4.02
C THR A 141 14.11 23.27 -2.78
N SER A 142 12.80 23.11 -2.53
CA SER A 142 12.12 23.68 -1.36
C SER A 142 12.70 23.08 -0.07
N ILE A 143 12.89 21.76 -0.04
CA ILE A 143 13.44 21.07 1.14
C ILE A 143 14.90 21.47 1.39
N LEU A 144 15.73 21.50 0.35
CA LEU A 144 17.16 21.84 0.47
C LEU A 144 17.40 23.29 0.90
N ASN A 145 16.47 24.20 0.63
CA ASN A 145 16.54 25.58 1.11
C ASN A 145 16.23 25.71 2.62
N LEU A 146 15.75 24.64 3.28
CA LEU A 146 15.59 24.59 4.73
C LEU A 146 16.84 24.07 5.45
N SER A 147 17.82 23.53 4.72
CA SER A 147 18.97 22.83 5.31
C SER A 147 19.88 23.74 6.12
N ASP A 148 19.97 25.02 5.77
CA ASP A 148 20.73 26.05 6.47
C ASP A 148 19.92 26.81 7.54
N GLN A 149 18.61 26.51 7.63
CA GLN A 149 17.67 27.05 8.61
C GLN A 149 17.40 26.08 9.78
N LEU A 150 18.01 24.89 9.75
CA LEU A 150 17.93 23.91 10.84
C LEU A 150 18.50 24.49 12.12
N GLN A 151 17.74 24.37 13.21
CA GLN A 151 18.10 24.91 14.52
C GLN A 151 19.08 24.02 15.27
N SER A 152 18.94 22.69 15.13
CA SER A 152 19.80 21.70 15.77
C SER A 152 21.24 21.75 15.24
N LYS A 153 21.39 21.62 13.92
CA LYS A 153 22.68 21.78 13.22
C LYS A 153 22.42 22.04 11.73
N LYS A 154 22.98 23.15 11.23
CA LYS A 154 22.94 23.49 9.79
C LYS A 154 23.63 22.42 8.96
N MET A 155 23.05 22.17 7.79
CA MET A 155 23.46 21.13 6.87
C MET A 155 23.78 21.72 5.51
N LYS A 156 24.85 21.24 4.86
CA LYS A 156 25.14 21.62 3.46
C LYS A 156 24.13 20.97 2.53
N LYS A 157 23.79 21.61 1.40
CA LYS A 157 22.81 21.06 0.43
C LYS A 157 23.12 19.62 0.00
N LYS A 158 24.38 19.32 -0.33
CA LYS A 158 24.82 17.95 -0.68
C LYS A 158 24.62 16.93 0.45
N GLU A 159 24.79 17.35 1.70
CA GLU A 159 24.54 16.49 2.86
C GLU A 159 23.02 16.26 3.03
N ALA A 160 22.20 17.30 2.83
CA ALA A 160 20.73 17.19 2.88
C ALA A 160 20.17 16.31 1.76
N GLU A 161 20.71 16.42 0.54
CA GLU A 161 20.37 15.51 -0.56
C GLU A 161 20.64 14.05 -0.18
N GLN A 162 21.80 13.77 0.42
CA GLN A 162 22.13 12.41 0.86
C GLN A 162 21.16 11.91 1.94
N VAL A 163 20.79 12.78 2.90
CA VAL A 163 19.82 12.43 3.95
C VAL A 163 18.44 12.13 3.36
N LEU A 164 17.99 12.91 2.37
CA LEU A 164 16.73 12.63 1.66
C LEU A 164 16.77 11.27 0.93
N GLN A 165 17.89 10.94 0.30
CA GLN A 165 18.08 9.62 -0.32
C GLN A 165 18.05 8.48 0.71
N ASN A 166 18.62 8.71 1.91
CA ASN A 166 18.54 7.73 3.00
C ASN A 166 17.09 7.53 3.46
N PHE A 167 16.29 8.60 3.58
CA PHE A 167 14.86 8.47 3.89
C PHE A 167 14.09 7.69 2.83
N VAL A 168 14.43 7.83 1.54
CA VAL A 168 13.82 7.04 0.46
C VAL A 168 14.25 5.58 0.54
N GLN A 169 15.53 5.32 0.77
CA GLN A 169 16.08 3.97 0.91
C GLN A 169 15.43 3.21 2.08
N ASP A 170 15.22 3.91 3.19
CA ASP A 170 14.59 3.36 4.40
C ASP A 170 13.06 3.37 4.35
N LYS A 171 12.46 3.78 3.22
CA LYS A 171 11.01 3.82 3.02
C LYS A 171 10.30 4.72 4.03
N TRP A 172 10.87 5.89 4.31
CA TRP A 172 10.16 6.98 4.98
C TRP A 172 9.54 7.91 3.93
N LEU A 173 10.32 8.30 2.93
CA LEU A 173 9.86 9.10 1.79
C LEU A 173 9.77 8.26 0.52
N SER A 174 8.98 8.75 -0.43
CA SER A 174 9.01 8.33 -1.83
C SER A 174 9.42 9.54 -2.67
N GLU A 175 10.26 9.34 -3.68
CA GLU A 175 10.71 10.39 -4.60
C GLU A 175 10.19 10.10 -6.00
N LYS A 176 9.73 11.15 -6.68
CA LYS A 176 9.27 11.10 -8.08
C LYS A 176 9.59 12.44 -8.74
N ASP A 177 10.36 12.40 -9.82
CA ASP A 177 10.66 13.54 -10.67
C ASP A 177 11.23 14.77 -9.91
N GLY A 178 12.03 14.53 -8.87
CA GLY A 178 12.63 15.58 -8.04
C GLY A 178 11.72 16.11 -6.92
N GLU A 179 10.56 15.50 -6.72
CA GLU A 179 9.62 15.80 -5.63
C GLU A 179 9.50 14.63 -4.66
N TYR A 180 9.24 14.95 -3.40
CA TYR A 180 9.15 13.98 -2.31
C TYR A 180 7.75 13.97 -1.71
N THR A 181 7.29 12.78 -1.33
CA THR A 181 6.05 12.57 -0.57
C THR A 181 6.29 11.54 0.54
N LEU A 182 5.32 11.37 1.44
CA LEU A 182 5.39 10.33 2.45
C LEU A 182 5.16 8.97 1.78
N SER A 183 6.04 8.02 2.09
CA SER A 183 5.83 6.64 1.62
C SER A 183 4.65 6.00 2.35
N THR A 184 4.09 4.94 1.76
CA THR A 184 3.02 4.12 2.36
C THR A 184 3.41 3.59 3.73
N ARG A 185 4.68 3.20 3.92
CA ARG A 185 5.19 2.76 5.23
C ARG A 185 5.13 3.89 6.25
N CYS A 186 5.60 5.08 5.89
CA CYS A 186 5.56 6.24 6.79
C CYS A 186 4.13 6.58 7.20
N ILE A 187 3.19 6.62 6.25
CA ILE A 187 1.77 6.88 6.54
C ILE A 187 1.22 5.81 7.49
N MET A 188 1.46 4.53 7.22
CA MET A 188 0.99 3.43 8.07
C MET A 188 1.57 3.47 9.49
N GLU A 189 2.84 3.82 9.64
CA GLU A 189 3.50 3.87 10.94
C GLU A 189 3.14 5.15 11.71
N MET A 190 3.04 6.30 11.04
CA MET A 190 2.95 7.61 11.68
C MET A 190 1.56 8.26 11.61
N GLU A 191 0.53 7.58 11.07
CA GLU A 191 -0.84 8.11 10.91
C GLU A 191 -1.34 8.85 12.16
N ASN A 192 -1.23 8.22 13.35
CA ASN A 192 -1.67 8.82 14.61
C ASN A 192 -0.86 10.08 14.96
N TYR A 193 0.46 10.03 14.82
CA TYR A 193 1.32 11.18 15.08
C TYR A 193 1.00 12.34 14.13
N ILE A 194 0.83 12.06 12.83
CA ILE A 194 0.54 13.07 11.83
C ILE A 194 -0.84 13.70 12.13
N CYS A 195 -1.86 12.89 12.34
CA CYS A 195 -3.20 13.38 12.67
C CYS A 195 -3.20 14.25 13.93
N ASN A 196 -2.43 13.91 14.96
CA ASN A 196 -2.36 14.67 16.21
C ASN A 196 -1.52 15.95 16.10
N THR A 197 -0.49 15.95 15.25
CA THR A 197 0.42 17.11 15.10
C THR A 197 -0.13 18.15 14.14
N TYR A 198 -0.86 17.71 13.11
CA TYR A 198 -1.33 18.54 12.00
C TYR A 198 -2.86 18.58 11.92
N GLN A 199 -3.55 18.51 13.06
CA GLN A 199 -5.00 18.32 13.17
C GLN A 199 -5.85 19.16 12.20
N ASP A 200 -5.51 20.43 12.00
CA ASP A 200 -6.26 21.36 11.16
C ASP A 200 -5.78 21.39 9.69
N MET A 201 -4.70 20.68 9.36
CA MET A 201 -4.07 20.68 8.04
C MET A 201 -4.22 19.35 7.30
N VAL A 202 -4.52 18.26 8.01
CA VAL A 202 -4.69 16.93 7.40
C VAL A 202 -6.14 16.48 7.45
N ASN A 203 -6.62 15.93 6.34
CA ASN A 203 -7.94 15.33 6.28
C ASN A 203 -7.86 13.81 6.29
N LYS A 204 -8.99 13.20 6.63
CA LYS A 204 -9.23 11.78 6.42
C LYS A 204 -10.07 11.61 5.17
N CYS A 205 -9.75 10.59 4.38
CA CYS A 205 -10.52 10.24 3.21
C CYS A 205 -11.97 9.95 3.59
N ASN A 206 -12.91 10.58 2.90
CA ASN A 206 -14.35 10.43 3.17
C ASN A 206 -14.87 9.00 2.92
N LEU A 207 -14.12 8.15 2.22
CA LEU A 207 -14.52 6.77 1.92
C LEU A 207 -13.91 5.72 2.84
N CYS A 208 -12.62 5.82 3.16
CA CYS A 208 -11.95 4.81 4.01
C CYS A 208 -11.67 5.28 5.44
N GLY A 209 -11.80 6.58 5.72
CA GLY A 209 -11.59 7.16 7.06
C GLY A 209 -10.15 7.18 7.53
N THR A 210 -9.16 6.91 6.67
CA THR A 210 -7.73 6.99 7.00
C THR A 210 -7.14 8.33 6.55
N LEU A 211 -6.00 8.71 7.14
CA LEU A 211 -5.23 9.90 6.74
C LEU A 211 -5.03 9.94 5.21
N THR A 212 -5.17 11.12 4.62
CA THR A 212 -4.96 11.38 3.19
C THR A 212 -3.89 12.43 2.99
N ILE A 213 -2.77 12.03 2.38
CA ILE A 213 -1.73 12.97 1.94
C ILE A 213 -2.00 13.40 0.50
N GLN A 214 -2.40 12.46 -0.35
CA GLN A 214 -2.68 12.64 -1.77
C GLN A 214 -4.11 12.23 -2.07
N GLY A 215 -4.88 13.13 -2.70
CA GLY A 215 -6.26 12.85 -3.07
C GLY A 215 -6.88 13.97 -3.87
N GLN A 216 -8.12 13.76 -4.27
CA GLN A 216 -8.96 14.77 -4.90
C GLN A 216 -9.90 15.38 -3.85
N VAL A 217 -10.10 16.70 -3.96
CA VAL A 217 -10.96 17.47 -3.07
C VAL A 217 -12.21 17.88 -3.83
N CYS A 218 -13.38 17.70 -3.22
CA CYS A 218 -14.63 18.19 -3.80
C CYS A 218 -14.65 19.73 -3.82
N ASP A 219 -14.83 20.33 -4.98
CA ASP A 219 -14.84 21.80 -5.15
C ASP A 219 -15.98 22.49 -4.39
N THR A 220 -17.09 21.79 -4.12
CA THR A 220 -18.22 22.37 -3.39
C THR A 220 -18.10 22.23 -1.88
N CYS A 221 -17.88 21.01 -1.37
CA CYS A 221 -17.98 20.74 0.06
C CYS A 221 -16.64 20.42 0.73
N GLY A 222 -15.53 20.42 -0.02
CA GLY A 222 -14.18 20.27 0.53
C GLY A 222 -13.82 18.88 1.06
N ILE A 223 -14.66 17.85 0.87
CA ILE A 223 -14.26 16.49 1.27
C ILE A 223 -13.06 16.04 0.44
N GLN A 224 -12.14 15.33 1.07
CA GLN A 224 -10.99 14.75 0.40
C GLN A 224 -11.16 13.24 0.26
N ILE A 225 -10.79 12.68 -0.90
CA ILE A 225 -10.83 11.24 -1.18
C ILE A 225 -9.52 10.84 -1.86
N HIS A 226 -8.88 9.77 -1.38
CA HIS A 226 -7.66 9.23 -2.01
C HIS A 226 -7.89 8.89 -3.49
N LEU A 227 -6.86 9.02 -4.32
CA LEU A 227 -6.94 8.65 -5.75
C LEU A 227 -7.43 7.21 -5.98
N PRO A 228 -6.95 6.18 -5.24
CA PRO A 228 -7.46 4.83 -5.40
C PRO A 228 -8.90 4.64 -4.92
N CYS A 229 -9.33 5.42 -3.92
CA CYS A 229 -10.70 5.39 -3.43
C CYS A 229 -11.66 6.01 -4.46
N VAL A 230 -11.29 7.14 -5.07
CA VAL A 230 -12.02 7.75 -6.19
C VAL A 230 -12.16 6.76 -7.34
N ALA A 231 -11.05 6.17 -7.79
CA ALA A 231 -11.03 5.22 -8.90
C ALA A 231 -11.92 3.99 -8.66
N ARG A 232 -11.95 3.49 -7.43
CA ARG A 232 -12.80 2.35 -7.06
C ARG A 232 -14.27 2.73 -6.93
N TYR A 233 -14.57 3.87 -6.32
CA TYR A 233 -15.93 4.32 -6.05
C TYR A 233 -16.67 4.70 -7.33
N PHE A 234 -16.03 5.49 -8.20
CA PHE A 234 -16.62 5.94 -9.45
C PHE A 234 -16.45 4.95 -10.61
N LYS A 235 -15.95 3.74 -10.35
CA LYS A 235 -15.77 2.72 -11.39
C LYS A 235 -17.10 2.45 -12.09
N GLY A 236 -17.13 2.65 -13.41
CA GLY A 236 -18.31 2.42 -14.24
C GLY A 236 -19.40 3.50 -14.13
N HIS A 237 -19.17 4.60 -13.40
CA HIS A 237 -20.09 5.73 -13.38
C HIS A 237 -19.87 6.61 -14.59
N THR A 238 -20.95 6.96 -15.30
CA THR A 238 -20.91 7.92 -16.42
C THR A 238 -21.03 9.36 -15.95
N GLU A 239 -21.67 9.58 -14.79
CA GLU A 239 -21.85 10.89 -14.15
C GLU A 239 -21.44 10.77 -12.68
N PRO A 240 -20.15 11.01 -12.35
CA PRO A 240 -19.67 10.86 -10.99
C PRO A 240 -20.18 12.01 -10.10
N HIS A 241 -20.73 11.66 -8.94
CA HIS A 241 -21.24 12.62 -7.95
C HIS A 241 -20.53 12.46 -6.59
N CYS A 242 -20.24 13.58 -5.94
CA CYS A 242 -19.62 13.63 -4.62
C CYS A 242 -20.43 12.80 -3.61
N PRO A 243 -19.81 11.83 -2.89
CA PRO A 243 -20.52 10.97 -1.94
C PRO A 243 -21.08 11.72 -0.71
N ASN A 244 -20.72 13.00 -0.52
CA ASN A 244 -21.18 13.81 0.61
C ASN A 244 -22.23 14.85 0.22
N CYS A 245 -21.97 15.72 -0.77
CA CYS A 245 -22.90 16.77 -1.16
C CYS A 245 -23.72 16.45 -2.43
N ASN A 246 -23.42 15.34 -3.10
CA ASN A 246 -24.08 14.91 -4.35
C ASN A 246 -23.87 15.85 -5.56
N ASP A 247 -23.01 16.87 -5.48
CA ASP A 247 -22.63 17.65 -6.64
C ASP A 247 -21.76 16.85 -7.63
N PHE A 248 -21.70 17.32 -8.87
CA PHE A 248 -20.86 16.70 -9.91
C PHE A 248 -19.39 16.69 -9.51
N TRP A 249 -18.73 15.55 -9.69
CA TRP A 249 -17.29 15.39 -9.44
C TRP A 249 -16.51 15.88 -10.67
N SER A 250 -15.94 17.08 -10.56
CA SER A 250 -15.26 17.80 -11.65
C SER A 250 -13.93 17.18 -12.08
N HIS A 251 -13.30 16.38 -11.23
CA HIS A 251 -11.98 15.81 -11.47
C HIS A 251 -12.03 14.56 -12.36
N GLU A 252 -10.98 14.35 -13.15
CA GLU A 252 -10.79 13.11 -13.90
C GLU A 252 -10.67 11.92 -12.94
N ILE A 253 -11.40 10.84 -13.22
CA ILE A 253 -11.36 9.63 -12.40
C ILE A 253 -10.05 8.88 -12.68
N PRO A 254 -9.17 8.67 -11.68
CA PRO A 254 -7.87 8.03 -11.91
C PRO A 254 -8.03 6.59 -12.40
N ALA A 255 -7.18 6.19 -13.34
CA ALA A 255 -7.06 4.79 -13.74
C ALA A 255 -6.10 4.06 -12.80
N LEU A 256 -6.59 3.10 -12.01
CA LEU A 256 -5.72 2.22 -11.23
C LEU A 256 -5.06 1.18 -12.13
N HIS A 257 -3.75 1.02 -11.97
CA HIS A 257 -3.04 -0.12 -12.54
C HIS A 257 -3.59 -1.40 -11.92
N GLN A 258 -4.27 -2.23 -12.72
CA GLN A 258 -4.79 -3.50 -12.25
C GLN A 258 -3.61 -4.37 -11.82
N ALA A 259 -3.55 -4.73 -10.53
CA ALA A 259 -2.72 -5.82 -10.09
C ALA A 259 -3.18 -7.09 -10.82
N ASP A 260 -2.28 -7.75 -11.54
CA ASP A 260 -2.54 -9.04 -12.18
C ASP A 260 -3.19 -9.98 -11.17
N SER A 261 -4.47 -10.29 -11.40
CA SER A 261 -5.09 -11.46 -10.76
C SER A 261 -4.30 -12.67 -11.26
N PRO A 262 -3.72 -13.52 -10.39
CA PRO A 262 -3.19 -14.79 -10.85
C PRO A 262 -4.37 -15.62 -11.38
N HIS A 263 -4.53 -15.63 -12.70
CA HIS A 263 -5.48 -16.47 -13.39
C HIS A 263 -5.02 -17.92 -13.17
N LEU A 264 -5.64 -18.62 -12.23
CA LEU A 264 -5.53 -20.07 -12.16
C LEU A 264 -6.09 -20.65 -13.47
N PRO A 265 -5.39 -21.60 -14.13
CA PRO A 265 -5.95 -22.27 -15.29
C PRO A 265 -7.18 -23.08 -14.86
N SER A 266 -8.35 -22.69 -15.37
CA SER A 266 -9.58 -23.46 -15.21
C SER A 266 -9.50 -24.72 -16.08
N THR A 267 -9.13 -25.85 -15.49
CA THR A 267 -9.31 -27.16 -16.13
C THR A 267 -10.69 -27.68 -15.80
N ALA A 268 -11.71 -27.20 -16.51
CA ALA A 268 -13.01 -27.85 -16.63
C ALA A 268 -13.14 -28.46 -18.04
N PRO A 269 -13.42 -29.76 -18.20
CA PRO A 269 -13.63 -30.37 -19.50
C PRO A 269 -14.91 -29.84 -20.15
N LYS A 270 -14.85 -29.43 -21.42
CA LYS A 270 -16.03 -29.12 -22.23
C LYS A 270 -16.78 -30.42 -22.54
N GLU A 271 -17.95 -30.62 -21.93
CA GLU A 271 -18.94 -31.57 -22.41
C GLU A 271 -19.48 -31.11 -23.77
N ALA A 272 -19.41 -32.00 -24.77
CA ALA A 272 -19.94 -31.75 -26.10
C ALA A 272 -21.45 -32.04 -26.13
N ALA A 273 -22.24 -31.06 -26.58
CA ALA A 273 -23.68 -31.19 -26.81
C ALA A 273 -23.99 -32.11 -28.01
N PRO A 274 -25.13 -32.84 -28.01
CA PRO A 274 -25.46 -33.80 -29.07
C PRO A 274 -25.97 -33.09 -30.35
N ALA A 275 -25.49 -33.56 -31.51
CA ALA A 275 -25.87 -33.06 -32.81
C ALA A 275 -27.33 -33.42 -33.18
N ALA A 276 -28.13 -32.40 -33.48
CA ALA A 276 -29.48 -32.54 -34.00
C ALA A 276 -29.47 -32.94 -35.49
N ARG A 277 -30.40 -33.83 -35.81
CA ARG A 277 -30.62 -34.54 -37.07
C ARG A 277 -31.33 -33.66 -38.10
N GLU A 278 -30.69 -33.35 -39.22
CA GLU A 278 -31.32 -32.61 -40.33
C GLU A 278 -31.73 -33.52 -41.50
N LYS A 279 -33.00 -33.43 -41.88
CA LYS A 279 -33.69 -34.26 -42.88
C LYS A 279 -33.32 -33.82 -44.29
N ARG A 280 -32.87 -34.77 -45.13
CA ARG A 280 -32.72 -34.58 -46.58
C ARG A 280 -34.09 -34.39 -47.23
N ARG A 281 -34.23 -33.36 -48.06
CA ARG A 281 -35.26 -33.24 -49.10
C ARG A 281 -34.57 -32.98 -50.44
N ALA A 282 -34.83 -33.85 -51.41
CA ALA A 282 -34.30 -33.83 -52.76
C ALA A 282 -35.27 -33.11 -53.71
N VAL A 283 -34.78 -32.30 -54.66
CA VAL A 283 -35.34 -32.09 -56.02
C VAL A 283 -34.29 -31.36 -56.92
N PRO A 284 -34.43 -31.21 -58.26
CA PRO A 284 -33.73 -32.05 -59.24
C PRO A 284 -32.86 -31.26 -60.25
N SER A 285 -32.15 -32.03 -61.07
CA SER A 285 -31.34 -31.62 -62.22
C SER A 285 -32.12 -30.95 -63.36
N THR A 286 -31.62 -29.83 -63.87
CA THR A 286 -31.97 -29.32 -65.21
C THR A 286 -30.72 -29.10 -66.06
N SER A 287 -30.69 -29.85 -67.17
CA SER A 287 -29.71 -29.86 -68.25
C SER A 287 -29.58 -28.52 -68.97
N GLY A 288 -28.33 -28.12 -69.25
CA GLY A 288 -28.01 -27.02 -70.15
C GLY A 288 -28.24 -27.37 -71.62
N ARG A 289 -28.77 -26.41 -72.37
CA ARG A 289 -28.63 -26.31 -73.82
C ARG A 289 -28.50 -24.84 -74.20
N ARG A 290 -27.36 -24.49 -74.81
CA ARG A 290 -27.03 -23.19 -75.40
C ARG A 290 -27.21 -23.30 -76.92
N PRO A 291 -27.74 -22.29 -77.64
CA PRO A 291 -27.87 -22.35 -79.09
C PRO A 291 -26.65 -21.83 -79.85
N SER A 292 -26.27 -22.61 -80.87
CA SER A 292 -25.63 -22.37 -82.17
C SER A 292 -25.11 -20.98 -82.60
N ARG A 293 -23.92 -20.93 -83.22
CA ARG A 293 -23.69 -20.74 -84.68
C ARG A 293 -22.26 -20.24 -84.96
N SER A 294 -21.50 -20.98 -85.75
CA SER A 294 -20.71 -20.59 -86.95
C SER A 294 -19.87 -21.79 -87.37
#